data_AF-A0A930HAA8-F1
#
_entry.id   AF-A0A930HAA8-F1
#
_cell.length_a   1.000
_cell.length_b   1.000
_cell.length_c   1.000
_cell.angle_alpha   90.00
_cell.angle_beta   90.00
_cell.angle_gamma   90.00
#
_symmetry.space_group_name_H-M   'P 1'
#
loop_
_entity.id
_entity.type
_entity.pdbx_description
1 polymer ?
#
loop_
_entity_poly.entity_id
_entity_poly.type
_entity_poly.pdbx_seq_one_letter_code
_entity_poly.pdbx_strand_id
1 'polypeptide(L)' 'MMDLDQLYREYFTSVYRYIFSMCKDSLLAEEITQETFFRALKNLDSFRGESSARVW' A
#
# COMPACT_ATOMS: atom_id res chain seq x y z
N MET A 1 -13.21 9.59 -7.77
CA MET A 1 -11.83 9.11 -8.02
C MET A 1 -11.21 8.87 -6.66
N MET A 2 -10.64 7.71 -6.40
CA MET A 2 -9.99 7.43 -5.11
C MET A 2 -8.75 8.33 -4.99
N ASP A 3 -8.64 9.07 -3.89
CA ASP A 3 -7.50 9.95 -3.65
C ASP A 3 -6.34 9.12 -3.08
N LEU A 4 -5.21 9.10 -3.80
CA LEU A 4 -4.04 8.37 -3.37
C LEU A 4 -3.46 8.91 -2.06
N ASP A 5 -3.50 10.23 -1.85
CA ASP A 5 -2.97 10.82 -0.61
C ASP A 5 -3.74 10.28 0.60
N GLN A 6 -5.05 10.10 0.44
CA GLN A 6 -5.91 9.47 1.43
C GLN A 6 -5.56 7.99 1.63
N LEU A 7 -5.43 7.21 0.55
CA LEU A 7 -5.04 5.79 0.62
C LEU A 7 -3.70 5.63 1.35
N TYR A 8 -2.72 6.46 1.00
CA TYR A 8 -1.39 6.42 1.60
C TYR A 8 -1.45 6.74 3.09
N ARG A 9 -2.10 7.83 3.48
CA ARG A 9 -2.27 8.21 4.90
C ARG A 9 -2.97 7.14 5.72
N GLU A 10 -3.97 6.48 5.14
CA GLU A 10 -4.79 5.49 5.83
C GLU A 10 -4.05 4.15 5.98
N TYR A 11 -3.34 3.68 4.94
CA TYR A 11 -2.81 2.33 4.90
C TYR A 11 -1.30 2.20 5.13
N PHE A 12 -0.52 3.27 4.98
CA PHE A 12 0.96 3.20 5.02
C PHE A 12 1.47 2.51 6.29
N THR A 13 1.03 2.98 7.46
CA THR A 13 1.50 2.44 8.75
C THR A 13 1.17 0.95 8.89
N SER A 14 -0.01 0.53 8.41
CA SER A 14 -0.47 -0.84 8.51
C SER A 14 0.32 -1.77 7.58
N VAL A 15 0.53 -1.34 6.33
CA VAL A 15 1.31 -2.06 5.32
C VAL A 15 2.76 -2.18 5.74
N TYR A 16 3.37 -1.08 6.17
CA TYR A 16 4.75 -1.06 6.68
C TYR A 16 4.94 -2.02 7.85
N ARG A 17 4.06 -1.94 8.86
CA ARG A 17 4.14 -2.83 10.04
C ARG A 17 3.98 -4.29 9.66
N TYR A 18 3.10 -4.60 8.72
CA TYR A 18 2.91 -5.96 8.23
C TYR A 18 4.19 -6.48 7.56
N ILE A 19 4.77 -5.72 6.63
CA ILE A 19 6.01 -6.11 5.96
C ILE A 19 7.17 -6.22 6.95
N PHE A 20 7.36 -5.22 7.81
CA PHE A 20 8.37 -5.24 8.86
C PHE A 20 8.20 -6.45 9.78
N SER A 21 6.96 -6.87 10.08
CA SER A 21 6.71 -8.05 10.89
C SER A 21 7.24 -9.34 10.25
N MET A 22 7.34 -9.40 8.92
CA MET A 22 7.84 -10.54 8.16
C MET A 22 9.36 -10.51 7.99
N CYS A 23 9.93 -9.37 7.58
CA CYS A 23 11.37 -9.29 7.28
C CYS A 23 12.24 -8.89 8.47
N LYS A 24 11.67 -8.21 9.49
CA LYS A 24 12.41 -7.60 10.62
C LYS A 24 13.54 -6.65 10.22
N ASP A 25 13.46 -6.09 9.02
CA ASP A 25 14.41 -5.15 8.46
C ASP A 25 13.66 -3.87 8.06
N SER A 26 14.05 -2.73 8.62
CA SER A 26 13.37 -1.46 8.40
C SER A 26 13.56 -0.93 6.98
N LEU A 27 14.76 -1.09 6.40
CA LEU A 27 15.08 -0.58 5.07
C LEU A 27 14.30 -1.37 4.02
N LEU A 28 14.33 -2.70 4.14
CA LEU A 28 13.59 -3.59 3.24
C LEU A 28 12.07 -3.40 3.40
N ALA A 29 11.58 -3.20 4.62
CA ALA A 29 10.17 -2.93 4.84
C ALA A 29 9.71 -1.62 4.19
N GLU A 30 10.54 -0.58 4.25
CA GLU A 30 10.28 0.70 3.61
C GLU A 30 10.24 0.59 2.08
N GLU A 31 11.25 -0.05 1.47
CA GLU A 31 11.29 -0.26 0.01
C GLU A 31 10.06 -1.01 -0.49
N ILE A 32 9.71 -2.14 0.13
CA ILE A 32 8.54 -2.94 -0.29
C ILE A 32 7.25 -2.15 -0.08
N THR A 33 7.14 -1.37 0.99
CA THR A 33 5.96 -0.52 1.23
C THR A 33 5.81 0.51 0.10
N GLN A 34 6.88 1.21 -0.24
CA GLN A 34 6.87 2.21 -1.32
C GLN A 34 6.52 1.58 -2.67
N GLU A 35 7.13 0.44 -3.02
CA GLU A 35 6.82 -0.29 -4.26
C GLU A 35 5.36 -0.75 -4.30
N THR A 36 4.79 -1.15 -3.17
CA THR A 36 3.38 -1.54 -3.06
C THR A 36 2.45 -0.39 -3.44
N PHE A 37 2.64 0.79 -2.84
CA PHE A 37 1.83 1.97 -3.17
C PHE A 37 2.09 2.48 -4.59
N PHE A 38 3.31 2.34 -5.11
CA PHE A 38 3.63 2.67 -6.50
C PHE A 38 2.89 1.78 -7.51
N ARG A 39 2.75 0.49 -7.22
CA ARG A 39 1.94 -0.43 -8.03
C ARG A 39 0.45 -0.13 -7.92
N ALA A 40 -0.03 0.19 -6.72
CA ALA A 40 -1.42 0.61 -6.52
C ALA A 40 -1.74 1.87 -7.33
N LEU A 41 -0.81 2.84 -7.35
CA LEU A 41 -0.85 4.03 -8.20
C LEU A 41 -1.03 3.71 -9.67
N LYS A 42 -0.16 2.85 -10.22
CA LYS A 42 -0.19 2.48 -11.64
C LYS A 42 -1.47 1.79 -12.07
N ASN A 43 -2.17 1.13 -11.14
CA ASN A 43 -3.35 0.34 -11.42
C ASN A 43 -4.63 0.99 -10.87
N LEU A 44 -4.56 2.19 -10.30
CA LEU A 44 -5.67 2.83 -9.60
C LEU A 44 -6.92 2.96 -10.49
N ASP A 45 -6.73 3.24 -11.78
CA ASP A 45 -7.81 3.37 -12.75
C ASP A 45 -8.47 2.02 -13.10
N SER A 46 -7.80 0.90 -12.80
CA SER A 46 -8.33 -0.45 -12.97
C SER A 46 -9.04 -0.99 -11.71
N PHE A 47 -8.97 -0.26 -10.61
CA PHE A 47 -9.70 -0.60 -9.39
C PHE A 47 -11.20 -0.39 -9.60
N ARG A 48 -11.93 -1.51 -9.71
CA ARG A 48 -13.39 -1.50 -9.96
C ARG A 48 -14.23 -1.22 -8.72
N GLY A 49 -13.62 -1.09 -7.55
CA GLY A 49 -14.34 -0.90 -6.28
C GLY A 49 -15.14 -2.13 -5.81
N GLU A 50 -14.91 -3.30 -6.41
CA GLU A 50 -15.57 -4.56 -6.06
C GLU A 50 -15.07 -5.14 -4.73
N SER A 51 -13.92 -4.66 -4.23
CA SER A 51 -13.32 -5.00 -2.94
C SER A 51 -12.83 -3.73 -2.24
N SER A 52 -12.55 -3.80 -0.94
CA SER A 52 -11.91 -2.67 -0.24
C SER A 52 -10.47 -2.48 -0.75
N ALA A 53 -9.97 -1.24 -0.79
CA ALA A 53 -8.60 -0.94 -1.19
C ALA A 53 -7.51 -1.59 -0.30
N ARG A 54 -7.89 -2.09 0.87
CA ARG A 54 -7.02 -2.91 1.74
C ARG A 54 -6.80 -4.33 1.18
N VAL A 55 -7.78 -4.86 0.46
CA VAL A 55 -7.83 -6.25 -0.02
C VAL A 55 -7.37 -6.37 -1.47
N TRP A 56 -7.59 -5.30 -2.25
CA TRP A 56 -7.14 -5.16 -3.64
C TRP A 56 -5.66 -4.84 -3.71
#